data_AF-A0A662FU67-F1
#
_entry.id   AF-A0A662FU67-F1
#
_cell.length_a   1.000
_cell.length_b   1.000
_cell.length_c   1.000
_cell.angle_alpha   90.00
_cell.angle_beta   90.00
_cell.angle_gamma   90.00
#
_symmetry.space_group_name_H-M   'P 1'
#
loop_
_entity.id
_entity.type
_entity.pdbx_description
1 polymer ?
#
loop_
_entity_poly.entity_id
_entity_poly.type
_entity_poly.pdbx_seq_one_letter_code
_entity_poly.pdbx_strand_id
1 'polypeptide(L)' 'DVTIIVTDWSEFKDLKAEDYRKLMKKPIIVDTRRIYRERLEEFNERTVYIPIGIGKK' A
#
# COMPACT_ATOMS: atom_id res chain seq x y z
N ASP A 1 -2.26 -5.95 -12.09
CA ASP A 1 -2.55 -6.51 -10.75
C ASP A 1 -2.97 -5.38 -9.83
N VAL A 2 -3.85 -5.68 -8.88
CA VAL A 2 -4.35 -4.73 -7.89
C VAL A 2 -4.49 -5.45 -6.55
N THR A 3 -4.03 -4.81 -5.48
CA THR A 3 -4.32 -5.22 -4.11
C THR A 3 -5.22 -4.18 -3.46
N ILE A 4 -6.29 -4.64 -2.82
CA ILE A 4 -7.21 -3.79 -2.06
C ILE A 4 -7.21 -4.28 -0.62
N ILE A 5 -6.83 -3.39 0.29
CA ILE A 5 -6.76 -3.68 1.72
C ILE A 5 -8.09 -3.29 2.33
N VAL A 6 -8.91 -4.28 2.68
CA VAL A 6 -10.25 -4.11 3.26
C VAL A 6 -10.33 -4.46 4.75
N THR A 7 -9.28 -5.09 5.28
CA THR A 7 -9.14 -5.50 6.69
C THR A 7 -7.73 -5.13 7.18
N ASP A 8 -7.58 -4.88 8.48
CA ASP A 8 -6.35 -4.39 9.12
C ASP A 8 -5.57 -5.45 9.90
N TRP A 9 -5.54 -6.69 9.38
CA TRP A 9 -4.72 -7.78 9.91
C TRP A 9 -3.25 -7.39 10.05
N SER A 10 -2.63 -7.84 11.14
CA SER A 10 -1.22 -7.61 11.46
C SER A 10 -0.28 -7.97 10.32
N GLU A 11 -0.53 -9.09 9.67
CA GLU A 11 0.28 -9.68 8.63
C GLU A 11 0.41 -8.77 7.41
N PHE A 12 -0.65 -8.00 7.10
CA PHE A 12 -0.59 -7.02 6.01
C PHE A 12 0.26 -5.82 6.38
N LYS A 13 0.29 -5.44 7.66
CA LYS A 13 1.14 -4.35 8.14
C LYS A 13 2.62 -4.70 7.99
N ASP A 14 2.99 -5.97 7.98
CA ASP A 14 4.40 -6.36 7.85
C ASP A 14 4.92 -6.34 6.41
N LEU A 15 4.02 -6.32 5.40
CA LEU A 15 4.42 -6.22 4.00
C LEU A 15 5.07 -4.86 3.69
N LYS A 16 6.06 -4.91 2.81
CA LYS A 16 6.82 -3.76 2.30
C LYS A 16 6.44 -3.48 0.85
N ALA A 17 6.67 -2.26 0.38
CA ALA A 17 6.41 -1.89 -1.01
C ALA A 17 7.14 -2.80 -2.02
N GLU A 18 8.32 -3.29 -1.63
CA GLU A 18 9.12 -4.21 -2.44
C GLU A 18 8.49 -5.59 -2.64
N ASP A 19 7.72 -6.08 -1.67
CA ASP A 19 7.04 -7.37 -1.78
C ASP A 19 6.00 -7.32 -2.90
N TYR A 20 5.26 -6.20 -2.99
CA TYR A 20 4.33 -5.96 -4.09
C TYR A 20 5.05 -5.85 -5.44
N ARG A 21 6.18 -5.14 -5.51
CA ARG A 21 6.96 -5.00 -6.78
C ARG A 21 7.50 -6.33 -7.30
N LYS A 22 7.94 -7.21 -6.41
CA LYS A 22 8.48 -8.52 -6.78
C LYS A 22 7.41 -9.46 -7.30
N LEU A 23 6.20 -9.36 -6.77
CA LEU A 23 5.12 -10.30 -7.04
C LEU A 23 4.11 -9.80 -8.10
N MET A 24 4.03 -8.49 -8.33
CA MET A 24 3.06 -7.88 -9.24
C MET A 24 3.75 -7.25 -10.44
N LYS A 25 3.16 -7.41 -11.64
CA LYS A 25 3.65 -6.74 -12.87
C LYS A 25 3.55 -5.22 -12.77
N LYS A 26 2.47 -4.74 -12.14
CA LYS A 26 2.24 -3.34 -11.80
C LYS A 26 1.63 -3.28 -10.41
N PRO A 27 2.38 -2.85 -9.39
CA PRO A 27 1.90 -2.84 -8.01
C PRO A 27 0.99 -1.63 -7.79
N ILE A 28 -0.33 -1.84 -7.94
CA ILE A 28 -1.36 -0.87 -7.58
C ILE A 28 -1.96 -1.31 -6.25
N ILE A 29 -1.88 -0.43 -5.25
CA ILE A 29 -2.28 -0.74 -3.87
C ILE A 29 -3.31 0.30 -3.43
N VAL A 30 -4.53 -0.15 -3.17
CA VAL A 30 -5.61 0.67 -2.62
C VAL A 30 -5.73 0.35 -1.13
N ASP A 31 -5.33 1.28 -0.28
CA ASP A 31 -5.39 1.11 1.17
C ASP A 31 -6.59 1.86 1.75
N THR A 32 -7.67 1.11 2.01
CA THR A 32 -8.90 1.65 2.62
C THR A 32 -8.83 1.69 4.16
N ARG A 33 -7.83 1.03 4.74
CA ARG A 33 -7.64 0.86 6.18
C ARG A 33 -6.51 1.72 6.75
N ARG A 34 -5.74 2.38 5.89
CA ARG A 34 -4.60 3.26 6.21
C ARG A 34 -3.51 2.54 7.02
N ILE A 35 -3.29 1.25 6.75
CA ILE A 35 -2.32 0.43 7.46
C ILE A 35 -0.86 0.82 7.16
N TYR A 36 -0.59 1.50 6.03
CA TYR A 36 0.74 2.00 5.69
C TYR A 36 0.91 3.51 5.86
N ARG A 37 0.06 4.17 6.66
CA ARG A 37 0.08 5.64 6.84
C ARG A 37 1.45 6.19 7.26
N GLU A 38 2.17 5.50 8.13
CA GLU A 38 3.49 5.95 8.61
C GLU A 38 4.60 5.71 7.57
N ARG A 39 4.32 4.92 6.53
CA ARG A 39 5.23 4.55 5.45
C ARG A 39 4.74 5.04 4.09
N LEU A 40 3.98 6.15 4.06
CA LEU A 40 3.45 6.74 2.84
C LEU A 40 4.53 6.97 1.79
N GLU A 41 5.69 7.49 2.18
CA GLU A 41 6.81 7.77 1.27
C GLU A 41 7.31 6.49 0.58
N GLU A 42 7.59 5.44 1.36
CA GLU A 42 8.06 4.14 0.85
C GLU A 42 7.12 3.59 -0.25
N PHE A 43 5.82 3.64 0.01
CA PHE A 43 4.81 3.09 -0.90
C PHE A 43 4.57 4.01 -2.10
N ASN A 44 4.61 5.33 -1.94
CA ASN A 44 4.42 6.29 -3.04
C ASN A 44 5.61 6.30 -4.02
N GLU A 45 6.85 6.19 -3.54
CA GLU A 45 8.04 6.20 -4.39
C GLU A 45 8.14 4.94 -5.26
N ARG A 46 7.66 3.81 -4.74
CA ARG A 46 7.96 2.48 -5.30
C ARG A 46 6.78 1.82 -6.02
N THR A 47 5.56 2.27 -5.76
CA THR A 47 4.31 1.65 -6.25
C THR A 47 3.28 2.71 -6.64
N VAL A 48 2.16 2.28 -7.24
CA VAL A 48 0.99 3.14 -7.37
C VAL A 48 0.16 2.98 -6.10
N TYR A 49 0.41 3.85 -5.11
CA TYR A 49 -0.25 3.79 -3.81
C TYR A 49 -1.42 4.78 -3.71
N ILE A 50 -2.59 4.29 -3.31
CA ILE A 50 -3.84 5.05 -3.18
C ILE A 50 -4.36 4.92 -1.74
N PRO A 51 -3.93 5.80 -0.83
CA PRO A 51 -4.40 5.80 0.56
C PRO A 51 -5.72 6.56 0.71
N ILE A 52 -6.80 5.87 1.05
CA ILE A 52 -8.13 6.48 1.19
C ILE A 52 -8.20 7.34 2.47
N GLY A 53 -8.65 8.58 2.30
CA GLY A 53 -8.85 9.53 3.40
C GLY A 53 -7.56 10.24 3.85
N ILE A 54 -6.46 10.09 3.11
CA ILE A 54 -5.23 10.87 3.31
C ILE A 54 -5.14 11.89 2.18
N GLY A 55 -5.31 13.18 2.52
CA GLY A 55 -5.14 14.26 1.57
C GLY A 55 -3.68 14.35 1.11
N LYS A 56 -3.47 14.69 -0.17
CA LYS A 56 -2.15 15.14 -0.63
C LYS A 56 -1.86 16.46 0.10
N LYS A 57 -0.76 16.52 0.85
CA LYS A 57 -0.21 17.82 1.27
C LYS A 57 0.26 18.59 0.05
#